data_AF-A0AAD4K477-F1
#
_entry.id   AF-A0AAD4K477-F1
#
_cell.length_a   1.000
_cell.length_b   1.000
_cell.length_c   1.000
_cell.angle_alpha   90.00
_cell.angle_beta   90.00
_cell.angle_gamma   90.00
#
_symmetry.space_group_name_H-M   'P 1'
#
loop_
_entity.id
_entity.type
_entity.pdbx_description
1 polymer ?
#
loop_
_entity_poly.entity_id
_entity_poly.type
_entity_poly.pdbx_seq_one_letter_code
_entity_poly.pdbx_strand_id
1 'polypeptide(L)'
;IMSLAALAREGVIAAILMGIGDVVGQLMLEDKPIKDYSLGRTLRFSAIGLCFCGPILRLWYTKLDTLVAKDQSFFTRSMKKMALDQTLFDPPFILGMLYIVPWVNGESHNDIIRQIRNQYFSIVQRSFMLWPVAQVINFTFIPLRFQVTYVQAVFLIWNCYLSIKLNQ
;
A
#
# COMPACT_ATOMS: atom_id res chain seq x y z
N ILE A 1 -11.85 3.48 -21.41
CA ILE A 1 -11.41 4.62 -20.57
C ILE A 1 -11.91 4.33 -19.15
N MET A 2 -11.05 4.42 -18.14
CA MET A 2 -11.47 4.17 -16.75
C MET A 2 -12.32 5.34 -16.25
N SER A 3 -13.46 5.07 -15.63
CA SER A 3 -14.36 6.12 -15.14
C SER A 3 -13.80 6.78 -13.88
N LEU A 4 -14.06 8.08 -13.73
CA LEU A 4 -13.73 8.82 -12.50
C LEU A 4 -14.40 8.20 -11.27
N ALA A 5 -15.62 7.67 -11.43
CA ALA A 5 -16.35 6.95 -10.39
C ALA A 5 -15.59 5.71 -9.88
N ALA A 6 -14.90 4.98 -10.76
CA ALA A 6 -14.10 3.82 -10.35
C ALA A 6 -12.88 4.25 -9.53
N LEU A 7 -12.20 5.32 -9.92
CA LEU A 7 -11.07 5.88 -9.16
C LEU A 7 -11.52 6.40 -7.80
N ALA A 8 -12.63 7.13 -7.74
CA ALA A 8 -13.19 7.64 -6.51
C ALA A 8 -13.58 6.51 -5.54
N ARG A 9 -14.21 5.44 -6.05
CA ARG A 9 -14.57 4.27 -5.24
C ARG A 9 -13.36 3.62 -4.59
N GLU A 10 -12.30 3.35 -5.35
CA GLU A 10 -11.10 2.72 -4.81
C GLU A 10 -10.34 3.66 -3.87
N GLY A 11 -10.34 4.97 -4.14
CA GLY A 11 -9.86 5.99 -3.22
C GLY A 11 -10.59 5.94 -1.87
N VAL A 12 -11.93 5.95 -1.88
CA VAL A 12 -12.73 5.90 -0.64
C VAL A 12 -12.45 4.62 0.15
N ILE A 13 -12.37 3.47 -0.51
CA ILE A 13 -12.05 2.18 0.15
C ILE A 13 -10.66 2.24 0.79
N ALA A 14 -9.65 2.72 0.04
CA ALA A 14 -8.31 2.88 0.56
C ALA A 14 -8.25 3.87 1.74
N ALA A 15 -9.00 4.97 1.67
CA ALA A 15 -9.09 5.96 2.74
C ALA A 15 -9.62 5.37 4.05
N ILE A 16 -10.68 4.56 3.96
CA ILE A 16 -11.28 3.87 5.11
C ILE A 16 -10.29 2.86 5.69
N LEU A 17 -9.71 2.00 4.86
CA LEU A 17 -8.81 0.94 5.33
C LEU A 17 -7.51 1.49 5.91
N MET A 18 -6.93 2.52 5.30
CA MET A 18 -5.75 3.19 5.86
C MET A 18 -6.07 3.95 7.14
N GLY A 19 -7.25 4.57 7.23
CA GLY A 19 -7.72 5.21 8.47
C GLY A 19 -7.89 4.22 9.60
N ILE A 20 -8.59 3.10 9.36
CA ILE A 20 -8.73 2.00 10.33
C ILE A 20 -7.36 1.47 10.73
N GLY A 21 -6.47 1.28 9.76
CA GLY A 21 -5.14 0.78 10.04
C GLY A 21 -4.31 1.69 10.92
N ASP A 22 -4.42 3.00 10.72
CA ASP A 22 -3.77 3.96 11.60
C ASP A 22 -4.41 3.95 13.01
N VAL A 23 -5.74 3.87 13.14
CA VAL A 23 -6.41 3.75 14.45
C VAL A 23 -5.91 2.52 15.22
N VAL A 24 -5.87 1.36 14.55
CA VAL A 24 -5.32 0.12 15.14
C VAL A 24 -3.85 0.32 15.50
N GLY A 25 -3.07 0.94 14.62
CA GLY A 25 -1.67 1.25 14.89
C GLY A 25 -1.47 2.10 16.14
N GLN A 26 -2.23 3.19 16.30
CA GLN A 26 -2.07 4.06 17.47
C GLN A 26 -2.47 3.32 18.75
N LEU A 27 -3.63 2.65 18.74
CA LEU A 27 -4.24 2.15 19.97
C LEU A 27 -3.73 0.77 20.40
N MET A 28 -3.37 -0.09 19.45
CA MET A 28 -3.04 -1.51 19.71
C MET A 28 -1.57 -1.84 19.50
N LEU A 29 -0.86 -1.09 18.65
CA LEU A 29 0.54 -1.39 18.33
C LEU A 29 1.52 -0.44 19.04
N GLU A 30 1.13 0.83 19.15
CA GLU A 30 1.89 1.85 19.89
C GLU A 30 1.43 1.94 21.36
N ASP A 31 0.43 1.15 21.78
CA ASP A 31 -0.20 1.17 23.11
C ASP A 31 -0.55 2.59 23.62
N LYS A 32 -0.92 3.50 22.70
CA LYS A 32 -1.29 4.86 23.09
C LYS A 32 -2.59 4.83 23.87
N PRO A 33 -2.66 5.48 25.05
CA PRO A 33 -3.92 5.64 25.74
C PRO A 33 -4.86 6.50 24.88
N ILE A 34 -6.17 6.24 24.96
CA ILE A 34 -7.19 6.88 24.10
C ILE A 34 -7.10 8.42 24.14
N LYS A 35 -6.67 9.00 25.27
CA LYS A 35 -6.45 10.45 25.42
C LYS A 35 -5.37 11.03 24.49
N ASP A 36 -4.41 10.22 24.07
CA ASP A 36 -3.27 10.60 23.23
C ASP A 36 -3.49 10.18 21.75
N TYR A 37 -4.70 9.70 21.43
CA TYR A 37 -5.09 9.37 20.06
C TYR A 37 -5.06 10.61 19.16
N SER A 38 -4.35 10.51 18.03
CA SER A 38 -4.22 11.59 17.06
C SER A 38 -5.17 11.41 15.89
N LEU A 39 -6.37 12.01 15.99
CA LEU A 39 -7.32 12.07 14.87
C LEU A 39 -6.70 12.72 13.62
N GLY A 40 -5.84 13.73 13.82
CA GLY A 40 -5.13 14.39 12.72
C GLY A 40 -4.24 13.44 11.92
N ARG A 41 -3.56 12.50 12.58
CA ARG A 41 -2.76 11.46 11.90
C ARG A 41 -3.66 10.52 11.09
N THR A 42 -4.77 10.08 11.67
CA THR A 42 -5.74 9.21 10.98
C THR A 42 -6.32 9.87 9.73
N LEU A 43 -6.69 11.16 9.82
CA LEU A 43 -7.18 11.90 8.66
C LEU A 43 -6.13 12.03 7.54
N ARG A 44 -4.85 12.21 7.89
CA ARG A 44 -3.75 12.24 6.92
C ARG A 44 -3.58 10.89 6.22
N PHE A 45 -3.59 9.78 6.96
CA PHE A 45 -3.52 8.44 6.39
C PHE A 45 -4.74 8.14 5.49
N SER A 46 -5.93 8.53 5.91
CA SER A 46 -7.14 8.44 5.07
C SER A 46 -7.02 9.28 3.79
N ALA A 47 -6.47 10.49 3.87
CA ALA A 47 -6.26 11.35 2.70
C ALA A 47 -5.24 10.74 1.71
N ILE A 48 -4.16 10.13 2.22
CA ILE A 48 -3.20 9.39 1.38
C ILE A 48 -3.90 8.21 0.69
N GLY A 49 -4.74 7.47 1.41
CA GLY A 49 -5.56 6.40 0.82
C GLY A 49 -6.47 6.90 -0.30
N LEU A 50 -7.17 8.01 -0.05
CA LEU A 50 -8.12 8.62 -0.98
C LEU A 50 -7.47 9.11 -2.26
N CYS A 51 -6.41 9.90 -2.14
CA CYS A 51 -5.85 10.68 -3.23
C CYS A 51 -4.66 10.01 -3.92
N PHE A 52 -3.97 9.10 -3.23
CA PHE A 52 -2.73 8.48 -3.72
C PHE A 52 -2.89 6.96 -3.89
N CYS A 53 -3.00 6.22 -2.79
CA CYS A 53 -2.91 4.74 -2.85
C CYS A 53 -4.04 4.13 -3.68
N GLY A 54 -5.31 4.46 -3.40
CA GLY A 54 -6.46 3.89 -4.10
C GLY A 54 -6.42 4.13 -5.61
N PRO A 55 -6.33 5.40 -6.07
CA PRO A 55 -6.27 5.71 -7.50
C PRO A 55 -5.08 5.09 -8.22
N ILE A 56 -3.88 5.15 -7.64
CA ILE A 56 -2.65 4.63 -8.25
C ILE A 56 -2.70 3.10 -8.37
N LEU A 57 -3.10 2.39 -7.31
CA LEU A 57 -3.24 0.93 -7.35
C LEU A 57 -4.29 0.51 -8.38
N ARG A 58 -5.41 1.24 -8.45
CA ARG A 58 -6.47 0.95 -9.44
C ARG A 58 -5.98 1.14 -10.87
N LEU A 59 -5.25 2.23 -11.15
CA LEU A 59 -4.63 2.48 -12.45
C LEU A 59 -3.67 1.34 -12.80
N TRP A 60 -2.80 0.98 -11.86
CA TRP A 60 -1.79 -0.04 -12.06
C TRP A 60 -2.38 -1.43 -12.32
N TYR A 61 -3.32 -1.90 -11.51
CA TYR A 61 -3.94 -3.22 -11.70
C TYR A 61 -4.77 -3.30 -12.98
N THR A 62 -5.42 -2.20 -13.37
CA THR A 62 -6.08 -2.11 -14.68
C THR A 62 -5.06 -2.22 -15.81
N LYS A 63 -3.91 -1.52 -15.70
CA LYS A 63 -2.83 -1.60 -16.68
C LYS A 63 -2.23 -3.00 -16.76
N LEU A 64 -1.93 -3.64 -15.63
CA LEU A 64 -1.45 -5.02 -15.58
C LEU A 64 -2.44 -6.01 -16.20
N ASP A 65 -3.75 -5.79 -16.03
CA ASP A 65 -4.77 -6.65 -16.66
C ASP A 65 -4.75 -6.58 -18.19
N THR A 66 -4.36 -5.43 -18.75
CA THR A 66 -4.20 -5.21 -20.19
C THR A 66 -2.84 -5.63 -20.73
N LEU A 67 -1.77 -5.51 -19.94
CA LEU A 67 -0.41 -5.85 -20.37
C LEU A 67 -0.17 -7.36 -20.42
N VAL A 68 -0.79 -8.12 -19.51
CA VAL A 68 -0.60 -9.58 -19.45
C VAL A 68 -1.72 -10.29 -20.20
N ALA A 69 -1.32 -11.01 -21.24
CA ALA A 69 -2.21 -11.75 -22.13
C ALA A 69 -3.17 -12.69 -21.38
N LYS A 70 -4.42 -12.75 -21.84
CA LYS A 70 -5.53 -13.46 -21.17
C LYS A 70 -5.67 -14.92 -21.58
N ASP A 71 -4.97 -15.32 -22.65
CA ASP A 71 -4.92 -16.67 -23.22
C ASP A 71 -3.99 -17.63 -22.45
N GLN A 72 -3.18 -17.10 -21.53
CA GLN A 72 -2.28 -17.89 -20.69
C GLN A 72 -3.03 -18.57 -19.54
N SER A 73 -2.45 -19.67 -19.03
CA SER A 73 -2.98 -20.32 -17.82
C SER A 73 -3.05 -19.34 -16.64
N PHE A 74 -4.02 -19.54 -15.76
CA PHE A 74 -4.24 -18.67 -14.59
C PHE A 74 -2.98 -18.47 -13.74
N PHE A 75 -2.21 -19.54 -13.54
CA PHE A 75 -0.98 -19.48 -12.75
C PHE A 75 0.12 -18.68 -13.46
N THR A 76 0.39 -18.98 -14.74
CA THR A 76 1.40 -18.25 -15.53
C THR A 76 1.09 -16.76 -15.61
N ARG A 77 -0.19 -16.42 -15.82
CA ARG A 77 -0.66 -15.04 -15.85
C ARG A 77 -0.43 -14.32 -14.52
N SER A 78 -0.74 -14.98 -13.40
CA SER A 78 -0.58 -14.41 -12.06
C SER A 78 0.89 -14.21 -11.69
N MET A 79 1.76 -15.16 -12.03
CA MET A 79 3.21 -15.03 -11.83
C MET A 79 3.79 -13.88 -12.64
N LYS A 80 3.38 -13.70 -13.90
CA LYS A 80 3.82 -12.54 -14.71
C LYS A 80 3.34 -11.22 -14.13
N LYS A 81 2.09 -11.13 -13.70
CA LYS A 81 1.56 -9.92 -13.05
C LYS A 81 2.32 -9.60 -11.78
N MET A 82 2.59 -10.60 -10.93
CA MET A 82 3.39 -10.43 -9.72
C MET A 82 4.81 -9.97 -10.05
N ALA A 83 5.48 -10.58 -11.02
CA ALA A 83 6.83 -10.17 -11.41
C ALA A 83 6.87 -8.71 -11.89
N LEU A 84 5.89 -8.28 -12.70
CA LEU A 84 5.77 -6.89 -13.15
C LEU A 84 5.45 -5.95 -11.99
N ASP A 85 4.56 -6.36 -11.07
CA ASP A 85 4.21 -5.58 -9.89
C ASP A 85 5.43 -5.30 -9.01
N GLN A 86 6.19 -6.35 -8.68
CA GLN A 86 7.36 -6.24 -7.80
C GLN A 86 8.55 -5.51 -8.45
N THR A 87 8.68 -5.53 -9.77
CA THR A 87 9.83 -4.92 -10.45
C THR A 87 9.56 -3.50 -10.94
N LEU A 88 8.35 -3.23 -11.46
CA LEU A 88 8.04 -1.95 -12.11
C LEU A 88 7.21 -1.02 -11.24
N PHE A 89 6.47 -1.54 -10.26
CA PHE A 89 5.54 -0.74 -9.48
C PHE A 89 5.93 -0.62 -8.01
N ASP A 90 6.30 -1.72 -7.36
CA ASP A 90 6.59 -1.71 -5.93
C ASP A 90 7.74 -0.73 -5.56
N PRO A 91 8.90 -0.70 -6.26
CA PRO A 91 9.97 0.24 -5.92
C PRO A 91 9.57 1.73 -6.01
N PRO A 92 9.00 2.23 -7.13
CA PRO A 92 8.57 3.63 -7.20
C PRO A 92 7.38 3.94 -6.27
N PHE A 93 6.49 2.97 -6.03
CA PHE A 93 5.38 3.15 -5.09
C PHE A 93 5.87 3.30 -3.65
N ILE A 94 6.80 2.44 -3.21
CA ILE A 94 7.46 2.55 -1.90
C ILE A 94 8.18 3.90 -1.78
N LEU A 95 8.93 4.31 -2.81
CA LEU A 95 9.61 5.61 -2.80
C LEU A 95 8.62 6.77 -2.61
N GLY A 96 7.49 6.75 -3.33
CA GLY A 96 6.43 7.75 -3.18
C GLY A 96 5.84 7.77 -1.77
N MET A 97 5.58 6.59 -1.18
CA MET A 97 5.07 6.47 0.19
C MET A 97 6.07 7.00 1.23
N LEU A 98 7.35 6.65 1.11
CA LEU A 98 8.42 7.14 1.99
C LEU A 98 8.64 8.64 1.91
N TYR A 99 8.17 9.29 0.84
CA TYR A 99 8.18 10.73 0.73
C TYR A 99 6.88 11.36 1.26
N ILE A 100 5.72 10.91 0.80
CA ILE A 100 4.41 11.52 1.07
C ILE A 100 4.05 11.45 2.55
N VAL A 101 4.28 10.30 3.20
CA VAL A 101 3.92 10.11 4.62
C VAL A 101 4.62 11.12 5.54
N PRO A 102 5.97 11.22 5.57
CA PRO A 102 6.65 12.18 6.43
C PRO A 102 6.40 13.64 5.99
N TRP A 103 6.23 13.89 4.69
CA TRP A 103 5.91 15.23 4.18
C TRP A 103 4.56 15.75 4.72
N VAL A 104 3.52 14.91 4.70
CA VAL A 104 2.19 15.26 5.26
C VAL A 104 2.24 15.40 6.79
N ASN A 105 3.23 14.79 7.45
CA ASN A 105 3.50 14.97 8.88
C ASN A 105 4.35 16.21 9.19
N GLY A 106 4.80 16.96 8.17
CA GLY A 106 5.53 18.22 8.35
C GLY A 106 7.04 18.07 8.47
N GLU A 107 7.62 16.91 8.13
CA GLU A 107 9.06 16.72 8.13
C GLU A 107 9.73 17.53 7.00
N SER A 108 10.95 17.99 7.24
CA SER A 108 11.68 18.78 6.24
C SER A 108 12.10 17.91 5.05
N HIS A 109 12.11 18.50 3.85
CA HIS A 109 12.54 17.79 2.64
C HIS A 109 13.91 17.12 2.80
N ASN A 110 14.87 17.81 3.43
CA ASN A 110 16.22 17.29 3.64
C ASN A 110 16.24 16.06 4.57
N ASP A 111 15.39 16.05 5.60
CA ASP A 111 15.26 14.90 6.50
C ASP A 111 14.64 13.70 5.79
N ILE A 112 13.60 13.92 4.99
CA ILE A 112 12.94 12.88 4.20
C ILE A 112 13.93 12.24 3.23
N ILE A 113 14.66 13.04 2.46
CA ILE A 113 15.65 12.52 1.50
C ILE A 113 16.76 11.73 2.22
N ARG A 114 17.20 12.20 3.39
CA ARG A 114 18.18 11.48 4.21
C ARG A 114 17.63 10.12 4.66
N GLN A 115 16.39 10.05 5.14
CA GLN A 115 15.75 8.80 5.56
C GLN A 115 15.59 7.84 4.39
N ILE A 116 15.10 8.32 3.24
CA ILE A 116 14.96 7.52 2.01
C ILE A 116 16.31 6.93 1.61
N ARG A 117 17.38 7.72 1.56
CA ARG A 117 18.72 7.24 1.20
C ARG A 117 19.20 6.10 2.11
N ASN A 118 18.84 6.15 3.39
CA ASN A 118 19.29 5.19 4.38
C ASN A 118 18.43 3.91 4.43
N GLN A 119 17.12 4.04 4.19
CA GLN A 119 16.17 2.95 4.47
C GLN A 119 15.54 2.34 3.21
N TYR A 120 15.54 3.05 2.08
CA TYR A 120 14.81 2.63 0.87
C TYR A 120 15.12 1.20 0.45
N PHE A 121 16.40 0.86 0.27
CA PHE A 121 16.80 -0.48 -0.15
C PHE A 121 16.40 -1.56 0.87
N SER A 122 16.50 -1.27 2.17
CA SER A 122 16.09 -2.20 3.21
C SER A 122 14.58 -2.44 3.18
N ILE A 123 13.79 -1.39 2.95
CA ILE A 123 12.33 -1.48 2.89
C ILE A 123 11.88 -2.25 1.65
N VAL A 124 12.46 -1.95 0.48
CA VAL A 124 12.20 -2.73 -0.74
C VAL A 124 12.60 -4.19 -0.54
N GLN A 125 13.76 -4.49 0.05
CA GLN A 125 14.15 -5.88 0.29
C GLN A 125 13.16 -6.62 1.22
N ARG A 126 12.64 -5.94 2.25
CA ARG A 126 11.63 -6.50 3.15
C ARG A 126 10.27 -6.65 2.47
N SER A 127 9.91 -5.76 1.55
CA SER A 127 8.65 -5.84 0.81
C SER A 127 8.57 -7.17 0.03
N PHE A 128 9.69 -7.61 -0.56
CA PHE A 128 9.81 -8.87 -1.28
C PHE A 128 9.61 -10.13 -0.42
N MET A 129 9.61 -10.02 0.93
CA MET A 129 9.35 -11.18 1.79
C MET A 129 7.86 -11.52 1.89
N LEU A 130 6.98 -10.52 1.78
CA LEU A 130 5.53 -10.68 1.95
C LEU A 130 4.77 -10.52 0.62
N TRP A 131 5.09 -9.46 -0.12
CA TRP A 131 4.27 -9.02 -1.24
C TRP A 131 4.23 -9.98 -2.43
N PRO A 132 5.30 -10.70 -2.81
CA PRO A 132 5.22 -11.67 -3.89
C PRO A 132 4.14 -12.73 -3.63
N VAL A 133 4.09 -13.28 -2.41
CA VAL A 133 3.08 -14.28 -2.03
C VAL A 133 1.69 -13.65 -2.01
N ALA A 134 1.55 -12.47 -1.37
CA ALA A 134 0.29 -11.77 -1.30
C ALA A 134 -0.26 -11.44 -2.70
N GLN A 135 0.59 -11.02 -3.64
CA GLN A 135 0.22 -10.66 -5.00
C GLN A 135 -0.09 -11.86 -5.89
N VAL A 136 0.59 -12.99 -5.71
CA VAL A 136 0.19 -14.23 -6.38
C VAL A 136 -1.24 -14.60 -5.97
N ILE A 137 -1.57 -14.55 -4.67
CA ILE A 137 -2.94 -14.80 -4.19
C ILE A 137 -3.92 -13.78 -4.79
N ASN A 138 -3.55 -12.50 -4.77
CA ASN A 138 -4.35 -11.41 -5.31
C ASN A 138 -4.70 -11.62 -6.80
N PHE A 139 -3.69 -11.86 -7.63
CA PHE A 139 -3.88 -11.97 -9.08
C PHE A 139 -4.47 -13.31 -9.52
N THR A 140 -4.36 -14.35 -8.67
CA THR A 140 -4.92 -15.68 -8.95
C THR A 140 -6.40 -15.75 -8.56
N PHE A 141 -6.76 -15.30 -7.35
CA PHE A 141 -8.06 -15.58 -6.75
C PHE A 141 -8.98 -14.36 -6.63
N ILE A 142 -8.42 -13.15 -6.59
CA ILE A 142 -9.21 -11.95 -6.28
C ILE A 142 -9.65 -11.26 -7.59
N PRO A 143 -10.96 -11.06 -7.81
CA PRO A 143 -11.45 -10.32 -8.97
C PRO A 143 -10.92 -8.89 -8.98
N LEU A 144 -10.61 -8.33 -10.16
CA LEU A 144 -9.99 -7.01 -10.35
C LEU A 144 -10.64 -5.86 -9.53
N ARG A 145 -11.96 -5.93 -9.29
CA ARG A 145 -12.73 -4.93 -8.51
C ARG A 145 -12.50 -4.97 -6.99
N PHE A 146 -11.80 -5.99 -6.48
CA PHE A 146 -11.52 -6.21 -5.05
C PHE A 146 -10.03 -6.30 -4.75
N GLN A 147 -9.16 -6.24 -5.76
CA GLN A 147 -7.71 -6.40 -5.58
C GLN A 147 -7.10 -5.30 -4.70
N VAL A 148 -7.59 -4.06 -4.83
CA VAL A 148 -7.16 -2.95 -3.96
C VAL A 148 -7.62 -3.20 -2.52
N THR A 149 -8.86 -3.62 -2.30
CA THR A 149 -9.39 -3.97 -0.97
C THR A 149 -8.56 -5.07 -0.30
N TYR A 150 -8.24 -6.13 -1.05
CA TYR A 150 -7.40 -7.22 -0.56
C TYR A 150 -6.01 -6.72 -0.14
N VAL A 151 -5.33 -5.94 -0.98
CA VAL A 151 -3.99 -5.43 -0.69
C VAL A 151 -3.98 -4.51 0.52
N GLN A 152 -5.00 -3.68 0.69
CA GLN A 152 -5.13 -2.82 1.87
C GLN A 152 -5.37 -3.62 3.15
N ALA A 153 -6.09 -4.74 3.09
CA ALA A 153 -6.24 -5.65 4.23
C ALA A 153 -4.91 -6.35 4.60
N VAL A 154 -4.14 -6.81 3.60
CA VAL A 154 -2.81 -7.40 3.83
C VAL A 154 -1.84 -6.35 4.39
N PHE A 155 -1.91 -5.11 3.90
CA PHE A 155 -1.09 -4.00 4.39
C PHE A 155 -1.32 -3.74 5.88
N LEU A 156 -2.56 -3.84 6.38
CA LEU A 156 -2.85 -3.73 7.81
C LEU A 156 -2.08 -4.78 8.63
N ILE A 157 -2.14 -6.04 8.19
CA ILE A 157 -1.42 -7.16 8.84
C ILE A 157 0.10 -6.92 8.82
N TRP A 158 0.62 -6.42 7.70
CA TRP A 158 2.04 -6.08 7.56
C TRP A 158 2.49 -5.01 8.56
N ASN A 159 1.70 -3.95 8.73
CA ASN A 159 2.03 -2.89 9.68
C ASN A 159 2.02 -3.41 11.12
N CYS A 160 1.07 -4.28 11.47
CA CYS A 160 1.08 -4.98 12.76
C CYS A 160 2.39 -5.77 12.97
N TYR A 161 2.80 -6.56 11.97
CA TYR A 161 4.03 -7.35 12.04
C TYR A 161 5.28 -6.46 12.19
N LEU A 162 5.41 -5.42 11.37
CA LEU A 162 6.56 -4.51 11.44
C LEU A 162 6.64 -3.80 12.78
N SER A 163 5.51 -3.33 13.32
CA SER A 163 5.51 -2.65 14.61
C SER A 163 5.97 -3.57 15.75
N ILE A 164 5.52 -4.83 15.77
CA ILE A 164 5.97 -5.81 16.77
C ILE A 164 7.47 -6.09 16.63
N LYS A 165 7.99 -6.22 15.41
CA LYS A 165 9.40 -6.57 15.17
C LYS A 165 10.38 -5.41 15.32
N LEU A 166 9.92 -4.17 15.20
CA LEU A 166 10.76 -2.97 15.30
C LEU A 166 10.75 -2.35 16.70
N ASN A 167 9.73 -2.64 17.52
CA ASN A 167 9.60 -2.16 18.89
C ASN A 167 10.02 -3.22 19.95
N GLN A 168 10.71 -4.27 19.53
CA GLN A 168 11.42 -5.24 20.39
C GLN A 168 12.92 -4.96 20.36
#